data_AF-C8V027-F1
#
_entry.id   AF-C8V027-F1
#
_cell.length_a   1.000
_cell.length_b   1.000
_cell.length_c   1.000
_cell.angle_alpha   90.00
_cell.angle_beta   90.00
_cell.angle_gamma   90.00
#
_symmetry.space_group_name_H-M   'P 1'
#
loop_
_entity.id
_entity.type
_entity.pdbx_description
1 polymer ?
#
loop_
_entity_poly.entity_id
_entity_poly.type
_entity_poly.pdbx_seq_one_letter_code
_entity_poly.pdbx_strand_id
1 'polypeptide(L)'
;MKVSQIYVYPIKSLRGVPLSSAQVTRTGFEYDRRFMLLKVIPSESEDAKGEKTLKNMHIPHFPEMSLFQTELLEPGSGDNARIRVTYHPSDSESAGQVNGTGYGKEEEALHIPLNPDTRGLEQLAVVMHRSPTKGYNMGPKYNEWFSERFGYDVVLAYLGDGNGRAVLGTFAPGKHVAHKDQRQGMNLGYVAALLAVIGVLYIALTVLTPSPPGFAFVAAGFLGRRDRVGVMVAVAALLPAFLVLKRQSTKDERITFADTAPYMVVSETSVANVTDRLEGEEMDMRKFRANIVVSGAKTAFEEDFWAELVIGDAQVRLLLTANCVRCRSLDVDYETGKMGTGESGKVLKKLMADRRVDTGAKYSPVFGRYAFLEGQSDLKMVRVGDEVIVARNMKERAIYGKQPKLISRIWLQDLGSNG
;
A
#
# COMPACT_ATOMS: atom_id res chain seq x y z
N MET A 1 -1.75 21.63 9.62
CA MET A 1 -1.65 20.39 10.42
C MET A 1 -0.20 19.92 10.40
N LYS A 2 0.17 18.89 11.17
CA LYS A 2 1.54 18.33 11.11
C LYS A 2 1.52 16.81 11.15
N VAL A 3 2.54 16.17 10.57
CA VAL A 3 2.80 14.74 10.80
C VAL A 3 3.25 14.59 12.24
N SER A 4 2.48 13.87 13.07
CA SER A 4 2.85 13.65 14.47
C SER A 4 3.53 12.31 14.70
N GLN A 5 3.17 11.29 13.92
CA GLN A 5 3.77 9.96 14.01
C GLN A 5 3.85 9.31 12.63
N ILE A 6 4.90 8.52 12.41
CA ILE A 6 5.10 7.69 11.22
C ILE A 6 5.32 6.26 11.68
N TYR A 7 4.64 5.31 11.02
CA TYR A 7 4.82 3.89 11.27
C TYR A 7 5.05 3.10 9.99
N VAL A 8 5.93 2.10 10.11
CA VAL A 8 6.15 1.05 9.10
C VAL A 8 5.78 -0.31 9.72
N TYR A 9 5.15 -1.18 8.94
CA TYR A 9 4.76 -2.53 9.36
C TYR A 9 5.49 -3.56 8.51
N PRO A 10 6.77 -3.85 8.77
CA PRO A 10 7.58 -4.65 7.85
C PRO A 10 7.03 -6.06 7.64
N ILE A 11 6.52 -6.68 8.72
CA ILE A 11 5.74 -7.91 8.68
C ILE A 11 4.27 -7.56 8.90
N LYS A 12 3.42 -7.99 7.97
CA LYS A 12 1.99 -7.78 8.04
C LYS A 12 1.41 -8.34 9.35
N SER A 13 0.52 -7.56 9.96
CA SER A 13 -0.25 -7.91 11.16
C SER A 13 0.53 -7.94 12.49
N LEU A 14 1.87 -7.88 12.47
CA LEU A 14 2.67 -7.65 13.68
C LEU A 14 2.64 -6.16 14.10
N ARG A 15 3.20 -5.83 15.28
CA ARG A 15 3.30 -4.45 15.77
C ARG A 15 4.19 -3.61 14.84
N GLY A 16 3.82 -2.35 14.64
CA GLY A 16 4.54 -1.42 13.76
C GLY A 16 5.76 -0.79 14.43
N VAL A 17 6.69 -0.34 13.61
CA VAL A 17 7.91 0.37 14.01
C VAL A 17 7.65 1.87 13.90
N PRO A 18 7.69 2.65 15.01
CA PRO A 18 7.64 4.10 14.94
C PRO A 18 8.94 4.65 14.33
N LEU A 19 8.84 5.60 13.42
CA LEU A 19 9.99 6.25 12.79
C LEU A 19 9.89 7.77 12.90
N SER A 20 11.03 8.45 12.99
CA SER A 20 11.10 9.91 12.88
C SER A 20 11.04 10.40 11.43
N SER A 21 11.36 9.53 10.46
CA SER A 21 11.23 9.79 9.04
C SER A 21 11.16 8.50 8.23
N ALA A 22 10.52 8.53 7.07
CA ALA A 22 10.44 7.39 6.16
C ALA A 22 10.39 7.84 4.70
N GLN A 23 10.98 7.04 3.80
CA GLN A 23 10.92 7.28 2.36
C GLN A 23 9.58 6.77 1.81
N VAL A 24 8.86 7.64 1.07
CA VAL A 24 7.61 7.26 0.41
C VAL A 24 7.88 6.53 -0.91
N THR A 25 7.13 5.47 -1.19
CA THR A 25 7.14 4.75 -2.45
C THR A 25 5.72 4.55 -2.95
N ARG A 26 5.53 4.22 -4.23
CA ARG A 26 4.18 3.92 -4.77
C ARG A 26 3.45 2.77 -4.05
N THR A 27 4.17 1.88 -3.38
CA THR A 27 3.61 0.69 -2.70
C THR A 27 3.52 0.80 -1.18
N GLY A 28 3.94 1.93 -0.59
CA GLY A 28 3.93 2.20 0.85
C GLY A 28 5.22 2.89 1.27
N PHE A 29 5.45 3.10 2.56
CA PHE A 29 6.80 3.45 3.02
C PHE A 29 7.78 2.33 2.65
N GLU A 30 9.06 2.69 2.50
CA GLU A 30 10.12 1.71 2.36
C GLU A 30 10.00 0.62 3.43
N TYR A 31 10.15 -0.64 3.03
CA TYR A 31 9.98 -1.83 3.87
C TYR A 31 8.55 -2.17 4.35
N ASP A 32 7.52 -1.37 4.05
CA ASP A 32 6.18 -1.61 4.57
C ASP A 32 5.48 -2.85 3.97
N ARG A 33 5.11 -3.78 4.84
CA ARG A 33 4.33 -5.01 4.57
C ARG A 33 4.92 -5.86 3.45
N ARG A 34 6.26 -5.95 3.41
CA ARG A 34 7.02 -6.80 2.49
C ARG A 34 7.02 -8.28 2.91
N PHE A 35 6.68 -8.54 4.17
CA PHE A 35 6.56 -9.89 4.72
C PHE A 35 5.16 -10.17 5.25
N MET A 36 4.77 -11.43 5.31
CA MET A 36 3.52 -11.89 5.90
C MET A 36 3.69 -13.29 6.49
N LEU A 37 2.93 -13.59 7.54
CA LEU A 37 2.85 -14.94 8.11
C LEU A 37 1.64 -15.70 7.53
N LEU A 38 1.86 -16.98 7.27
CA LEU A 38 0.86 -17.92 6.77
C LEU A 38 0.77 -19.09 7.74
N LYS A 39 -0.42 -19.41 8.23
CA LYS A 39 -0.64 -20.63 9.02
C LYS A 39 -0.77 -21.82 8.07
N VAL A 40 -0.06 -22.90 8.37
CA VAL A 40 -0.24 -24.17 7.67
C VAL A 40 -1.47 -24.87 8.24
N ILE A 41 -2.36 -25.30 7.35
CA ILE A 41 -3.53 -26.10 7.69
C ILE A 41 -3.31 -27.49 7.08
N PRO A 42 -3.23 -28.56 7.91
CA PRO A 42 -3.17 -29.93 7.42
C PRO A 42 -4.41 -30.26 6.59
N SER A 43 -4.27 -30.99 5.49
CA SER A 43 -5.43 -31.59 4.84
C SER A 43 -6.06 -32.65 5.75
N GLU A 44 -7.37 -32.57 5.92
CA GLU A 44 -8.16 -33.57 6.66
C GLU A 44 -8.60 -34.75 5.77
N SER A 45 -8.37 -34.70 4.46
CA SER A 45 -8.78 -35.80 3.56
C SER A 45 -7.75 -36.92 3.49
N GLU A 46 -8.21 -38.16 3.65
CA GLU A 46 -7.39 -39.38 3.49
C GLU A 46 -6.79 -39.50 2.07
N ASP A 47 -7.47 -38.91 1.08
CA ASP A 47 -7.09 -38.92 -0.34
C ASP A 47 -6.08 -37.82 -0.73
N ALA A 48 -5.93 -36.74 0.06
CA ALA A 48 -4.96 -35.67 -0.20
C ALA A 48 -3.78 -35.73 0.77
N LYS A 49 -3.24 -36.95 0.94
CA LYS A 49 -2.16 -37.28 1.86
C LYS A 49 -0.90 -36.44 1.55
N GLY A 50 -0.74 -35.32 2.28
CA GLY A 50 0.40 -34.42 2.17
C GLY A 50 0.11 -33.03 1.58
N GLU A 51 -1.11 -32.75 1.13
CA GLU A 51 -1.46 -31.43 0.62
C GLU A 51 -1.65 -30.44 1.79
N LYS A 52 -0.80 -29.42 1.86
CA LYS A 52 -0.83 -28.40 2.91
C LYS A 52 -1.50 -27.15 2.34
N THR A 53 -2.53 -26.63 3.03
CA THR A 53 -3.12 -25.34 2.63
C THR A 53 -2.55 -24.22 3.51
N LEU A 54 -2.28 -23.07 2.89
CA LEU A 54 -1.72 -21.90 3.57
C LEU A 54 -2.81 -20.85 3.79
N LYS A 55 -3.02 -20.45 5.05
CA LYS A 55 -3.98 -19.43 5.44
C LYS A 55 -3.27 -18.14 5.84
N ASN A 56 -3.60 -17.03 5.19
CA ASN A 56 -3.09 -15.71 5.55
C ASN A 56 -3.40 -15.39 7.02
N MET A 57 -2.39 -14.95 7.78
CA MET A 57 -2.56 -14.56 9.16
C MET A 57 -2.84 -13.06 9.29
N HIS A 58 -3.92 -12.75 10.01
CA HIS A 58 -4.36 -11.40 10.30
C HIS A 58 -4.79 -11.28 11.76
N ILE A 59 -4.43 -10.16 12.40
CA ILE A 59 -4.63 -9.93 13.84
C ILE A 59 -6.09 -10.12 14.35
N PRO A 60 -7.18 -9.88 13.59
CA PRO A 60 -8.54 -10.16 14.09
C PRO A 60 -8.83 -11.65 14.29
N HIS A 61 -8.09 -12.52 13.59
CA HIS A 61 -8.26 -13.99 13.65
C HIS A 61 -7.13 -14.67 14.43
N PHE A 62 -5.99 -14.01 14.54
CA PHE A 62 -4.79 -14.46 15.26
C PHE A 62 -4.30 -13.30 16.14
N PRO A 63 -5.03 -12.96 17.23
CA PRO A 63 -4.71 -11.81 18.07
C PRO A 63 -3.31 -11.92 18.72
N GLU A 64 -2.79 -13.13 18.90
CA GLU A 64 -1.45 -13.42 19.44
C GLU A 64 -0.32 -12.91 18.54
N MET A 65 -0.61 -12.57 17.27
CA MET A 65 0.32 -11.83 16.41
C MET A 65 0.72 -10.47 17.01
N SER A 66 -0.10 -9.90 17.90
CA SER A 66 0.23 -8.66 18.59
C SER A 66 1.34 -8.81 19.62
N LEU A 67 1.69 -10.03 20.04
CA LEU A 67 2.78 -10.29 21.00
C LEU A 67 4.17 -10.17 20.36
N PHE A 68 4.24 -10.00 19.03
CA PHE A 68 5.50 -9.82 18.31
C PHE A 68 5.77 -8.34 18.06
N GLN A 69 6.90 -7.86 18.57
CA GLN A 69 7.44 -6.54 18.32
C GLN A 69 8.46 -6.58 17.19
N THR A 70 8.51 -5.51 16.40
CA THR A 70 9.47 -5.37 15.30
C THR A 70 10.30 -4.12 15.48
N GLU A 71 11.54 -4.16 15.04
CA GLU A 71 12.48 -3.05 14.99
C GLU A 71 13.24 -3.11 13.65
N LEU A 72 13.57 -1.95 13.08
CA LEU A 72 14.43 -1.85 11.90
C LEU A 72 15.85 -1.53 12.35
N LEU A 73 16.78 -2.45 12.14
CA LEU A 73 18.20 -2.26 12.43
C LEU A 73 18.94 -1.89 11.13
N GLU A 74 19.73 -0.83 11.21
CA GLU A 74 20.55 -0.30 10.11
C GLU A 74 19.78 -0.10 8.78
N PRO A 75 18.56 0.51 8.80
CA PRO A 75 17.82 0.75 7.58
C PRO A 75 18.64 1.60 6.59
N GLY A 76 18.68 1.19 5.32
CA GLY A 76 19.49 1.84 4.28
C GLY A 76 20.93 1.34 4.15
N SER A 77 21.40 0.45 5.03
CA SER A 77 22.77 -0.14 4.97
C SER A 77 22.88 -1.33 4.02
N GLY A 78 22.04 -1.37 2.98
CA GLY A 78 22.01 -2.45 1.98
C GLY A 78 21.81 -3.82 2.63
N ASP A 79 22.79 -4.70 2.48
CA ASP A 79 22.75 -6.10 2.92
C ASP A 79 22.70 -6.27 4.46
N ASN A 80 23.13 -5.25 5.22
CA ASN A 80 23.10 -5.28 6.68
C ASN A 80 21.72 -4.90 7.26
N ALA A 81 20.83 -4.34 6.44
CA ALA A 81 19.55 -3.83 6.87
C ALA A 81 18.61 -5.01 7.24
N ARG A 82 18.10 -5.02 8.46
CA ARG A 82 17.41 -6.18 9.05
C ARG A 82 16.23 -5.78 9.92
N ILE A 83 15.23 -6.65 9.98
CA ILE A 83 14.13 -6.61 10.94
C ILE A 83 14.57 -7.46 12.12
N ARG A 84 14.58 -6.88 13.32
CA ARG A 84 14.65 -7.64 14.57
C ARG A 84 13.24 -7.89 15.06
N VAL A 85 12.92 -9.15 15.34
CA VAL A 85 11.60 -9.58 15.84
C VAL A 85 11.77 -10.20 17.22
N THR A 86 11.03 -9.69 18.20
CA THR A 86 11.01 -10.22 19.58
C THR A 86 9.59 -10.65 19.94
N TYR A 87 9.45 -11.74 20.69
CA TYR A 87 8.17 -12.27 21.17
C TYR A 87 8.00 -12.01 22.66
N HIS A 88 6.84 -11.51 23.07
CA HIS A 88 6.52 -11.14 24.44
C HIS A 88 5.26 -11.89 24.91
N PRO A 89 5.38 -13.09 25.50
CA PRO A 89 4.22 -13.86 25.95
C PRO A 89 3.50 -13.17 27.12
N SER A 90 2.19 -13.40 27.21
CA SER A 90 1.29 -12.75 28.20
C SER A 90 1.47 -13.22 29.65
N ASP A 91 2.30 -14.23 29.93
CA ASP A 91 2.29 -14.92 31.22
C ASP A 91 3.02 -14.12 32.33
N SER A 92 2.26 -13.89 33.40
CA SER A 92 2.42 -12.87 34.42
C SER A 92 3.43 -13.20 35.54
N GLU A 93 4.59 -13.77 35.21
CA GLU A 93 5.73 -13.83 36.14
C GLU A 93 6.83 -12.81 35.82
N SER A 94 6.81 -12.23 34.61
CA SER A 94 7.82 -11.27 34.14
C SER A 94 7.30 -9.83 33.97
N ALA A 95 6.01 -9.59 34.21
CA ALA A 95 5.36 -8.29 33.98
C ALA A 95 5.70 -7.22 35.05
N GLY A 96 6.44 -7.59 36.10
CA GLY A 96 6.74 -6.74 37.25
C GLY A 96 8.17 -6.20 37.27
N GLN A 97 8.60 -5.40 36.27
CA GLN A 97 9.68 -4.42 36.46
C GLN A 97 9.77 -3.42 35.29
N VAL A 98 8.78 -2.52 35.17
CA VAL A 98 8.90 -1.39 34.24
C VAL A 98 9.80 -0.34 34.87
N ASN A 99 11.09 -0.40 34.54
CA ASN A 99 12.02 0.74 34.55
C ASN A 99 13.17 0.45 33.59
N GLY A 100 13.05 0.97 32.37
CA GLY A 100 14.18 1.25 31.47
C GLY A 100 15.00 0.06 30.96
N THR A 101 15.03 -0.10 29.63
CA THR A 101 15.98 -0.94 28.86
C THR A 101 15.79 -2.46 28.92
N GLY A 102 15.30 -3.04 27.82
CA GLY A 102 15.56 -4.42 27.41
C GLY A 102 14.50 -5.45 27.76
N TYR A 103 13.60 -5.77 26.83
CA TYR A 103 12.82 -7.01 26.85
C TYR A 103 12.91 -7.74 25.50
N GLY A 104 13.19 -9.05 25.57
CA GLY A 104 13.76 -9.91 24.54
C GLY A 104 15.29 -9.87 24.58
N LYS A 105 15.95 -10.87 25.19
CA LYS A 105 17.42 -11.00 25.10
C LYS A 105 17.82 -11.02 23.62
N GLU A 106 18.90 -10.33 23.27
CA GLU A 106 19.40 -10.27 21.88
C GLU A 106 19.56 -11.67 21.26
N GLU A 107 19.93 -12.66 22.08
CA GLU A 107 20.13 -14.06 21.72
C GLU A 107 18.84 -14.79 21.30
N GLU A 108 17.66 -14.31 21.71
CA GLU A 108 16.36 -14.94 21.41
C GLU A 108 15.63 -14.27 20.24
N ALA A 109 16.13 -13.11 19.79
CA ALA A 109 15.50 -12.31 18.75
C ALA A 109 15.76 -12.89 17.35
N LEU A 110 14.73 -12.88 16.51
CA LEU A 110 14.86 -13.31 15.12
C LEU A 110 15.28 -12.12 14.25
N HIS A 111 16.37 -12.32 13.50
CA HIS A 111 16.89 -11.34 12.55
C HIS A 111 16.57 -11.75 11.11
N ILE A 112 15.79 -10.91 10.43
CA ILE A 112 15.32 -11.15 9.05
C ILE A 112 15.91 -10.06 8.16
N PRO A 113 16.62 -10.38 7.07
CA PRO A 113 17.11 -9.36 6.15
C PRO A 113 15.93 -8.60 5.53
N LEU A 114 16.04 -7.28 5.41
CA LEU A 114 14.99 -6.45 4.81
C LEU A 114 14.83 -6.69 3.30
N ASN A 115 15.94 -7.06 2.65
CA ASN A 115 16.01 -7.46 1.24
C ASN A 115 16.66 -8.84 1.11
N PRO A 116 15.95 -9.93 1.42
CA PRO A 116 16.46 -11.29 1.26
C PRO A 116 16.80 -11.62 -0.19
N ASP A 117 17.86 -12.41 -0.39
CA ASP A 117 18.11 -13.08 -1.66
C ASP A 117 17.06 -14.16 -1.90
N THR A 118 16.33 -14.06 -3.00
CA THR A 118 15.25 -14.99 -3.35
C THR A 118 15.72 -16.19 -4.17
N ARG A 119 16.99 -16.25 -4.56
CA ARG A 119 17.53 -17.37 -5.36
C ARG A 119 17.44 -18.67 -4.56
N GLY A 120 16.81 -19.68 -5.16
CA GLY A 120 16.64 -21.00 -4.54
C GLY A 120 15.53 -21.08 -3.49
N LEU A 121 14.84 -19.98 -3.16
CA LEU A 121 13.67 -20.02 -2.28
C LEU A 121 12.45 -20.59 -3.02
N GLU A 122 11.66 -21.39 -2.31
CA GLU A 122 10.38 -21.90 -2.80
C GLU A 122 9.40 -20.75 -3.06
N GLN A 123 8.78 -20.74 -4.24
CA GLN A 123 7.73 -19.77 -4.58
C GLN A 123 6.37 -20.20 -4.03
N LEU A 124 5.67 -19.26 -3.40
CA LEU A 124 4.34 -19.44 -2.84
C LEU A 124 3.31 -18.68 -3.67
N ALA A 125 2.19 -19.31 -3.99
CA ALA A 125 0.99 -18.61 -4.45
C ALA A 125 0.24 -18.03 -3.25
N VAL A 126 0.03 -16.72 -3.25
CA VAL A 126 -0.65 -16.01 -2.15
C VAL A 126 -1.82 -15.22 -2.73
N VAL A 127 -3.02 -15.46 -2.21
CA VAL A 127 -4.20 -14.67 -2.60
C VAL A 127 -4.64 -13.82 -1.41
N MET A 128 -4.60 -12.50 -1.59
CA MET A 128 -5.02 -11.54 -0.57
C MET A 128 -6.24 -10.76 -1.06
N HIS A 129 -7.36 -10.88 -0.34
CA HIS A 129 -8.60 -10.17 -0.68
C HIS A 129 -8.98 -10.31 -2.17
N ARG A 130 -8.88 -11.54 -2.70
CA ARG A 130 -9.10 -11.90 -4.12
C ARG A 130 -8.07 -11.36 -5.12
N SER A 131 -7.02 -10.68 -4.66
CA SER A 131 -5.90 -10.27 -5.49
C SER A 131 -4.79 -11.32 -5.38
N PRO A 132 -4.50 -12.08 -6.44
CA PRO A 132 -3.40 -13.02 -6.43
C PRO A 132 -2.05 -12.30 -6.48
N THR A 133 -1.05 -12.93 -5.88
CA THR A 133 0.36 -12.58 -6.01
C THR A 133 1.25 -13.79 -5.75
N LYS A 134 2.56 -13.60 -5.94
CA LYS A 134 3.60 -14.55 -5.55
C LYS A 134 4.31 -14.05 -4.30
N GLY A 135 4.85 -14.98 -3.53
CA GLY A 135 5.82 -14.73 -2.47
C GLY A 135 6.88 -15.84 -2.47
N TYR A 136 7.79 -15.76 -1.52
CA TYR A 136 8.85 -16.72 -1.31
C TYR A 136 8.80 -17.22 0.13
N ASN A 137 8.88 -18.54 0.31
CA ASN A 137 9.05 -19.14 1.62
C ASN A 137 10.47 -18.82 2.11
N MET A 138 10.57 -18.11 3.24
CA MET A 138 11.86 -17.71 3.79
C MET A 138 12.68 -18.87 4.35
N GLY A 139 12.05 -20.04 4.53
CA GLY A 139 12.73 -21.29 4.88
C GLY A 139 12.68 -21.65 6.37
N PRO A 140 13.18 -22.86 6.73
CA PRO A 140 12.96 -23.48 8.03
C PRO A 140 13.38 -22.62 9.22
N LYS A 141 14.55 -21.96 9.13
CA LYS A 141 15.06 -21.05 10.18
C LYS A 141 14.02 -20.06 10.69
N TYR A 142 13.26 -19.43 9.77
CA TYR A 142 12.27 -18.42 10.12
C TYR A 142 10.94 -19.05 10.50
N ASN A 143 10.54 -20.08 9.76
CA ASN A 143 9.27 -20.79 9.95
C ASN A 143 9.22 -21.47 11.33
N GLU A 144 10.27 -22.19 11.70
CA GLU A 144 10.39 -22.88 13.00
C GLU A 144 10.35 -21.89 14.15
N TRP A 145 11.10 -20.77 14.05
CA TRP A 145 11.08 -19.73 15.09
C TRP A 145 9.66 -19.20 15.32
N PHE A 146 8.91 -18.84 14.27
CA PHE A 146 7.52 -18.41 14.46
C PHE A 146 6.64 -19.56 14.97
N SER A 147 6.78 -20.76 14.42
CA SER A 147 5.94 -21.91 14.76
C SER A 147 6.04 -22.28 16.24
N GLU A 148 7.26 -22.26 16.80
CA GLU A 148 7.50 -22.49 18.22
C GLU A 148 6.75 -21.49 19.12
N ARG A 149 6.73 -20.20 18.74
CA ARG A 149 6.07 -19.15 19.55
C ARG A 149 4.56 -19.13 19.37
N PHE A 150 4.06 -19.47 18.19
CA PHE A 150 2.62 -19.58 17.93
C PHE A 150 2.01 -20.90 18.44
N GLY A 151 2.82 -21.96 18.59
CA GLY A 151 2.35 -23.30 18.94
C GLY A 151 1.67 -24.05 17.79
N TYR A 152 1.89 -23.61 16.54
CA TYR A 152 1.40 -24.26 15.33
C TYR A 152 2.28 -23.89 14.13
N ASP A 153 2.24 -24.70 13.07
CA ASP A 153 3.05 -24.50 11.87
C ASP A 153 2.74 -23.15 11.18
N VAL A 154 3.79 -22.33 11.02
CA VAL A 154 3.77 -21.00 10.40
C VAL A 154 4.87 -20.88 9.35
N VAL A 155 4.53 -20.27 8.22
CA VAL A 155 5.44 -19.91 7.15
C VAL A 155 5.62 -18.39 7.10
N LEU A 156 6.87 -17.92 7.09
CA LEU A 156 7.20 -16.53 6.78
C LEU A 156 7.35 -16.39 5.26
N ALA A 157 6.42 -15.65 4.66
CA ALA A 157 6.46 -15.30 3.25
C ALA A 157 7.08 -13.92 3.03
N TYR A 158 8.06 -13.84 2.13
CA TYR A 158 8.58 -12.57 1.61
C TYR A 158 7.98 -12.28 0.24
N LEU A 159 7.57 -11.04 -0.01
CA LEU A 159 6.95 -10.66 -1.29
C LEU A 159 7.94 -10.83 -2.45
N GLY A 160 9.19 -10.41 -2.28
CA GLY A 160 10.14 -10.20 -3.38
C GLY A 160 9.86 -8.93 -4.17
N ASP A 161 10.79 -8.55 -5.03
CA ASP A 161 10.64 -7.40 -5.91
C ASP A 161 9.78 -7.73 -7.13
N GLY A 162 9.00 -6.76 -7.61
CA GLY A 162 8.09 -6.94 -8.75
C GLY A 162 6.80 -7.75 -8.46
N ASN A 163 6.75 -8.47 -7.35
CA ASN A 163 5.61 -9.26 -6.90
C ASN A 163 4.54 -8.45 -6.14
N GLY A 164 4.49 -7.13 -6.28
CA GLY A 164 3.34 -6.35 -5.79
C GLY A 164 2.04 -6.89 -6.39
N ARG A 165 0.90 -6.69 -5.75
CA ARG A 165 -0.41 -7.19 -6.21
C ARG A 165 -1.31 -6.05 -6.68
N ALA A 166 -2.25 -6.33 -7.59
CA ALA A 166 -3.12 -5.30 -8.15
C ALA A 166 -4.08 -4.72 -7.10
N VAL A 167 -4.32 -3.41 -7.19
CA VAL A 167 -5.37 -2.74 -6.41
C VAL A 167 -6.72 -2.96 -7.10
N LEU A 168 -7.61 -3.69 -6.43
CA LEU A 168 -8.92 -4.06 -6.96
C LEU A 168 -9.98 -2.98 -6.68
N GLY A 169 -11.13 -3.08 -7.38
CA GLY A 169 -12.25 -2.16 -7.19
C GLY A 169 -11.94 -0.72 -7.62
N THR A 170 -12.49 0.25 -6.87
CA THR A 170 -12.36 1.69 -7.16
C THR A 170 -11.35 2.39 -6.23
N PHE A 171 -10.49 1.64 -5.54
CA PHE A 171 -9.53 2.21 -4.59
C PHE A 171 -8.37 2.93 -5.26
N ALA A 172 -7.92 2.47 -6.43
CA ALA A 172 -6.85 3.13 -7.16
C ALA A 172 -7.26 4.55 -7.61
N PRO A 173 -6.41 5.59 -7.52
CA PRO A 173 -6.77 6.97 -7.87
C PRO A 173 -7.34 7.10 -9.29
N GLY A 174 -6.75 6.41 -10.27
CA GLY A 174 -7.25 6.43 -11.65
C GLY A 174 -8.64 5.82 -11.86
N LYS A 175 -9.18 5.11 -10.86
CA LYS A 175 -10.52 4.51 -10.86
C LYS A 175 -11.48 5.21 -9.88
N HIS A 176 -11.00 6.15 -9.07
CA HIS A 176 -11.76 6.82 -8.03
C HIS A 176 -12.36 8.15 -8.52
N VAL A 177 -13.61 8.45 -8.16
CA VAL A 177 -14.36 9.63 -8.66
C VAL A 177 -13.66 10.96 -8.35
N ALA A 178 -12.99 11.07 -7.21
CA ALA A 178 -12.30 12.32 -6.85
C ALA A 178 -11.05 12.60 -7.71
N HIS A 179 -10.46 11.58 -8.33
CA HIS A 179 -9.14 11.68 -8.98
C HIS A 179 -9.15 11.26 -10.46
N LYS A 180 -10.28 10.78 -10.97
CA LYS A 180 -10.45 10.32 -12.36
C LYS A 180 -10.16 11.43 -13.38
N ASP A 181 -10.56 12.66 -13.09
CA ASP A 181 -10.52 13.79 -14.03
C ASP A 181 -9.22 14.61 -13.96
N GLN A 182 -8.38 14.39 -12.94
CA GLN A 182 -7.07 15.05 -12.79
C GLN A 182 -6.05 14.65 -13.88
N ARG A 183 -6.46 13.75 -14.78
CA ARG A 183 -5.75 13.43 -16.03
C ARG A 183 -6.00 14.44 -17.16
N GLN A 184 -6.88 15.43 -16.99
CA GLN A 184 -7.08 16.52 -17.95
C GLN A 184 -6.04 17.66 -17.80
N GLY A 185 -4.76 17.31 -17.67
CA GLY A 185 -3.70 18.22 -18.09
C GLY A 185 -3.62 18.15 -19.61
N MET A 186 -3.81 19.30 -20.29
CA MET A 186 -3.77 19.53 -21.75
C MET A 186 -3.51 18.24 -22.53
N ASN A 187 -4.59 17.56 -22.94
CA ASN A 187 -4.64 16.17 -23.39
C ASN A 187 -3.44 15.86 -24.32
N LEU A 188 -2.32 15.45 -23.73
CA LEU A 188 -1.02 15.52 -24.41
C LEU A 188 -0.94 14.45 -25.50
N GLY A 189 -1.78 13.42 -25.40
CA GLY A 189 -2.08 12.47 -26.48
C GLY A 189 -2.85 13.11 -27.64
N TYR A 190 -3.73 14.09 -27.38
CA TYR A 190 -4.39 14.90 -28.40
C TYR A 190 -3.41 15.88 -29.06
N VAL A 191 -2.53 16.51 -28.28
CA VAL A 191 -1.43 17.35 -28.81
C VAL A 191 -0.45 16.50 -29.63
N ALA A 192 -0.09 15.32 -29.14
CA ALA A 192 0.75 14.36 -29.85
C ALA A 192 0.08 13.83 -31.13
N ALA A 193 -1.22 13.51 -31.08
CA ALA A 193 -1.99 13.11 -32.25
C ALA A 193 -2.12 14.26 -33.26
N LEU A 194 -2.33 15.49 -32.79
CA LEU A 194 -2.35 16.69 -33.62
C LEU A 194 -0.99 16.92 -34.28
N LEU A 195 0.11 16.82 -33.53
CA LEU A 195 1.47 16.92 -34.06
C LEU A 195 1.80 15.80 -35.05
N ALA A 196 1.31 14.57 -34.81
CA ALA A 196 1.44 13.45 -35.74
C ALA A 196 0.65 13.69 -37.03
N VAL A 197 -0.59 14.19 -36.94
CA VAL A 197 -1.42 14.55 -38.10
C VAL A 197 -0.78 15.71 -38.89
N ILE A 198 -0.27 16.74 -38.21
CA ILE A 198 0.48 17.84 -38.84
C ILE A 198 1.74 17.30 -39.53
N GLY A 199 2.46 16.37 -38.91
CA GLY A 199 3.62 15.70 -39.52
C GLY A 199 3.27 14.91 -40.78
N VAL A 200 2.16 14.16 -40.76
CA VAL A 200 1.66 13.41 -41.93
C VAL A 200 1.18 14.36 -43.03
N LEU A 201 0.46 15.43 -42.69
CA LEU A 201 0.01 16.45 -43.63
C LEU A 201 1.19 17.19 -44.27
N TYR A 202 2.25 17.49 -43.51
CA TYR A 202 3.47 18.10 -44.03
C TYR A 202 4.19 17.18 -45.02
N ILE A 203 4.31 15.88 -44.69
CA ILE A 203 4.85 14.87 -45.63
C ILE A 203 3.99 14.81 -46.90
N ALA A 204 2.67 14.73 -46.76
CA ALA A 204 1.75 14.70 -47.90
C ALA A 204 1.88 15.97 -48.77
N LEU A 205 1.97 17.16 -48.18
CA LEU A 205 2.13 18.42 -48.89
C LEU A 205 3.46 18.51 -49.65
N THR A 206 4.56 18.04 -49.04
CA THR A 206 5.89 18.02 -49.66
C THR A 206 6.06 16.96 -50.75
N VAL A 207 5.26 15.88 -50.71
CA VAL A 207 5.27 14.81 -51.72
C VAL A 207 4.29 15.09 -52.87
N LEU A 208 3.15 15.75 -52.60
CA LEU A 208 2.06 15.94 -53.57
C LEU A 208 2.06 17.30 -54.27
N THR A 209 2.78 18.31 -53.80
CA THR A 209 2.87 19.60 -54.50
C THR A 209 4.13 19.66 -55.37
N PRO A 210 4.01 19.85 -56.70
CA PRO A 210 5.15 20.24 -57.52
C PRO A 210 5.54 21.67 -57.11
N SER A 211 6.83 21.89 -56.84
CA SER A 211 7.33 23.20 -56.43
C SER A 211 6.96 24.29 -57.45
N PRO A 212 6.52 25.49 -57.02
CA PRO A 212 6.48 26.63 -57.92
C PRO A 212 7.91 26.94 -58.41
N PRO A 213 8.08 27.29 -59.70
CA PRO A 213 9.40 27.56 -60.27
C PRO A 213 9.94 28.85 -59.64
N GLY A 214 10.81 28.70 -58.64
CA GLY A 214 11.42 29.85 -57.94
C GLY A 214 12.19 29.49 -56.67
N PHE A 215 11.90 28.35 -56.03
CA PHE A 215 12.57 27.92 -54.78
C PHE A 215 13.74 26.94 -55.00
N ALA A 216 14.33 26.90 -56.20
CA ALA A 216 15.44 25.99 -56.51
C ALA A 216 16.80 26.42 -55.91
N PHE A 217 16.94 27.67 -55.45
CA PHE A 217 18.26 28.23 -55.10
C PHE A 217 18.72 28.06 -53.63
N VAL A 218 17.84 27.66 -52.70
CA VAL A 218 18.27 27.35 -51.32
C VAL A 218 18.41 25.84 -51.08
N ALA A 219 17.88 25.01 -51.99
CA ALA A 219 17.93 23.55 -51.89
C ALA A 219 19.11 22.90 -52.66
N ALA A 220 19.93 23.68 -53.36
CA ALA A 220 21.06 23.16 -54.14
C ALA A 220 22.29 22.78 -53.30
N GLY A 221 22.34 23.13 -52.01
CA GLY A 221 23.39 22.69 -51.08
C GLY A 221 23.12 21.36 -50.37
N PHE A 222 21.91 20.79 -50.53
CA PHE A 222 21.50 19.54 -49.90
C PHE A 222 20.85 18.58 -50.91
N LEU A 223 21.45 18.49 -52.11
CA LEU A 223 21.10 17.46 -53.09
C LEU A 223 21.50 16.08 -52.53
N GLY A 224 20.50 15.30 -52.10
CA GLY A 224 20.64 13.87 -51.79
C GLY A 224 19.85 13.35 -50.59
N ARG A 225 19.19 14.20 -49.78
CA ARG A 225 18.57 13.75 -48.52
C ARG A 225 17.25 14.43 -48.15
N ARG A 226 16.43 14.85 -49.12
CA ARG A 226 15.09 15.43 -48.85
C ARG A 226 14.19 14.47 -48.05
N ASP A 227 14.21 13.19 -48.38
CA ASP A 227 13.42 12.17 -47.67
C ASP A 227 13.92 11.95 -46.24
N ARG A 228 15.22 12.10 -45.99
CA ARG A 228 15.84 11.90 -44.68
C ARG A 228 15.58 13.05 -43.70
N VAL A 229 15.44 14.29 -44.18
CA VAL A 229 15.08 15.43 -43.30
C VAL A 229 13.61 15.34 -42.90
N GLY A 230 12.71 15.03 -43.83
CA GLY A 230 11.28 14.80 -43.53
C GLY A 230 11.06 13.64 -42.54
N VAL A 231 11.75 12.52 -42.77
CA VAL A 231 11.72 11.37 -41.86
C VAL A 231 12.34 11.70 -40.49
N MET A 232 13.47 12.43 -40.44
CA MET A 232 14.05 12.84 -39.15
C MET A 232 13.12 13.76 -38.35
N VAL A 233 12.45 14.72 -39.00
CA VAL A 233 11.50 15.62 -38.33
C VAL A 233 10.28 14.85 -37.82
N ALA A 234 9.75 13.91 -38.61
CA ALA A 234 8.63 13.06 -38.20
C ALA A 234 9.00 12.13 -37.03
N VAL A 235 10.18 11.49 -37.09
CA VAL A 235 10.70 10.67 -35.98
C VAL A 235 10.97 11.53 -34.75
N ALA A 236 11.56 12.72 -34.90
CA ALA A 236 11.80 13.65 -33.80
C ALA A 236 10.51 14.21 -33.18
N ALA A 237 9.40 14.28 -33.91
CA ALA A 237 8.09 14.64 -33.39
C ALA A 237 7.33 13.46 -32.76
N LEU A 238 7.48 12.25 -33.31
CA LEU A 238 6.83 11.02 -32.82
C LEU A 238 7.54 10.41 -31.61
N LEU A 239 8.86 10.54 -31.47
CA LEU A 239 9.63 9.96 -30.36
C LEU A 239 9.25 10.58 -29.01
N PRO A 240 9.13 11.91 -28.85
CA PRO A 240 8.64 12.54 -27.62
C PRO A 240 7.19 12.14 -27.34
N ALA A 241 6.34 12.09 -28.35
CA ALA A 241 4.96 11.62 -28.23
C ALA A 241 4.87 10.16 -27.77
N PHE A 242 5.69 9.28 -28.34
CA PHE A 242 5.80 7.87 -27.95
C PHE A 242 6.39 7.71 -26.56
N LEU A 243 7.39 8.50 -26.18
CA LEU A 243 7.96 8.50 -24.83
C LEU A 243 6.96 9.05 -23.79
N VAL A 244 6.16 10.06 -24.15
CA VAL A 244 5.06 10.59 -23.32
C VAL A 244 3.95 9.54 -23.18
N LEU A 245 3.53 8.89 -24.27
CA LEU A 245 2.53 7.82 -24.25
C LEU A 245 3.03 6.58 -23.49
N LYS A 246 4.32 6.24 -23.61
CA LYS A 246 4.97 5.16 -22.84
C LYS A 246 5.12 5.54 -21.36
N ARG A 247 5.37 6.81 -21.03
CA ARG A 247 5.37 7.34 -19.66
C ARG A 247 3.96 7.42 -19.07
N GLN A 248 2.95 7.61 -19.92
CA GLN A 248 1.52 7.49 -19.59
C GLN A 248 1.01 6.05 -19.61
N SER A 249 1.84 5.05 -19.98
CA SER A 249 1.50 3.65 -19.81
C SER A 249 1.30 3.39 -18.32
N THR A 250 0.02 3.35 -17.98
CA THR A 250 -0.53 3.19 -16.66
C THR A 250 -0.09 1.85 -16.11
N LYS A 251 1.01 1.81 -15.34
CA LYS A 251 1.17 0.71 -14.41
C LYS A 251 -0.03 0.80 -13.46
N ASP A 252 -0.92 -0.19 -13.53
CA ASP A 252 -1.97 -0.36 -12.54
C ASP A 252 -1.37 -0.20 -11.14
N GLU A 253 -2.07 0.51 -10.26
CA GLU A 253 -1.60 0.67 -8.89
C GLU A 253 -1.40 -0.71 -8.27
N ARG A 254 -0.22 -0.90 -7.68
CA ARG A 254 0.15 -2.14 -6.98
C ARG A 254 0.35 -1.84 -5.51
N ILE A 255 0.12 -2.86 -4.69
CA ILE A 255 0.34 -2.82 -3.24
C ILE A 255 1.13 -4.05 -2.82
N THR A 256 1.74 -3.98 -1.64
CA THR A 256 2.43 -5.12 -1.02
C THR A 256 1.41 -6.08 -0.38
N PHE A 257 1.75 -6.74 0.73
CA PHE A 257 0.78 -7.45 1.57
C PHE A 257 -0.13 -6.50 2.39
N ALA A 258 -0.12 -5.19 2.10
CA ALA A 258 -1.16 -4.26 2.54
C ALA A 258 -2.57 -4.74 2.15
N ASP A 259 -3.61 -4.38 2.90
CA ASP A 259 -4.98 -4.89 2.67
C ASP A 259 -5.68 -4.21 1.48
N THR A 260 -5.60 -2.89 1.39
CA THR A 260 -6.37 -2.11 0.41
C THR A 260 -5.55 -1.05 -0.31
N ALA A 261 -4.72 -0.29 0.41
CA ALA A 261 -3.94 0.81 -0.13
C ALA A 261 -2.52 0.86 0.48
N PRO A 262 -1.56 1.52 -0.20
CA PRO A 262 -0.18 1.71 0.27
C PRO A 262 -0.07 2.38 1.64
N TYR A 263 -0.93 3.37 1.89
CA TYR A 263 -0.88 4.19 3.11
C TYR A 263 -2.24 4.24 3.80
N MET A 264 -2.16 4.37 5.11
CA MET A 264 -3.27 4.69 6.00
C MET A 264 -2.97 5.97 6.76
N VAL A 265 -3.86 6.95 6.65
CA VAL A 265 -3.80 8.22 7.37
C VAL A 265 -4.89 8.27 8.44
N VAL A 266 -4.54 8.70 9.65
CA VAL A 266 -5.49 8.97 10.74
C VAL A 266 -5.17 10.31 11.38
N SER A 267 -6.16 10.94 12.03
CA SER A 267 -5.92 12.15 12.82
C SER A 267 -5.94 11.86 14.33
N GLU A 268 -5.09 12.54 15.08
CA GLU A 268 -5.12 12.48 16.56
C GLU A 268 -6.45 12.96 17.12
N THR A 269 -7.05 13.99 16.49
CA THR A 269 -8.37 14.51 16.85
C THR A 269 -9.45 13.44 16.75
N SER A 270 -9.42 12.57 15.74
CA SER A 270 -10.33 11.43 15.63
C SER A 270 -10.05 10.36 16.69
N VAL A 271 -8.79 10.11 17.02
CA VAL A 271 -8.44 9.12 18.06
C VAL A 271 -8.85 9.62 19.44
N ALA A 272 -8.68 10.91 19.74
CA ALA A 272 -9.19 11.53 20.96
C ALA A 272 -10.72 11.34 21.08
N ASN A 273 -11.47 11.49 19.98
CA ASN A 273 -12.90 11.18 19.99
C ASN A 273 -13.21 9.70 20.29
N VAL A 274 -12.30 8.77 19.96
CA VAL A 274 -12.46 7.36 20.36
C VAL A 274 -12.13 7.20 21.84
N THR A 275 -11.06 7.83 22.33
CA THR A 275 -10.71 7.87 23.76
C THR A 275 -11.89 8.37 24.60
N ASP A 276 -12.56 9.45 24.20
CA ASP A 276 -13.72 9.99 24.93
C ASP A 276 -14.90 9.01 25.04
N ARG A 277 -14.93 7.97 24.18
CA ARG A 277 -15.94 6.91 24.23
C ARG A 277 -15.56 5.78 25.19
N LEU A 278 -14.30 5.70 25.61
CA LEU A 278 -13.78 4.65 26.48
C LEU A 278 -13.78 5.16 27.93
N GLU A 279 -14.47 4.45 28.82
CA GLU A 279 -14.63 4.90 30.20
C GLU A 279 -13.31 4.75 30.98
N GLY A 280 -12.55 5.84 31.08
CA GLY A 280 -11.28 5.88 31.84
C GLY A 280 -10.10 5.18 31.19
N GLU A 281 -10.21 4.75 29.92
CA GLU A 281 -9.14 4.14 29.14
C GLU A 281 -8.73 5.05 27.96
N GLU A 282 -7.43 5.21 27.72
CA GLU A 282 -6.94 5.90 26.52
C GLU A 282 -6.93 4.95 25.31
N MET A 283 -7.39 5.41 24.15
CA MET A 283 -7.35 4.61 22.93
C MET A 283 -5.91 4.45 22.43
N ASP A 284 -5.45 3.21 22.31
CA ASP A 284 -4.15 2.90 21.71
C ASP A 284 -4.15 3.17 20.19
N MET A 285 -3.50 4.28 19.79
CA MET A 285 -3.28 4.71 18.40
C MET A 285 -2.74 3.58 17.51
N ARG A 286 -1.89 2.69 18.03
CA ARG A 286 -1.23 1.62 17.26
C ARG A 286 -2.25 0.60 16.72
N LYS A 287 -3.38 0.42 17.39
CA LYS A 287 -4.45 -0.51 16.97
C LYS A 287 -5.14 -0.06 15.67
N PHE A 288 -5.08 1.23 15.31
CA PHE A 288 -5.58 1.71 14.02
C PHE A 288 -4.71 1.28 12.84
N ARG A 289 -3.44 0.92 13.11
CA ARG A 289 -2.44 0.47 12.14
C ARG A 289 -2.18 1.48 11.02
N ALA A 290 -2.20 2.76 11.37
CA ALA A 290 -1.95 3.86 10.45
C ALA A 290 -0.46 3.96 10.09
N ASN A 291 -0.15 4.36 8.86
CA ASN A 291 1.22 4.66 8.48
C ASN A 291 1.58 6.11 8.82
N ILE A 292 0.63 7.03 8.70
CA ILE A 292 0.81 8.46 8.97
C ILE A 292 -0.26 8.90 9.95
N VAL A 293 0.16 9.49 11.06
CA VAL A 293 -0.73 10.13 12.03
C VAL A 293 -0.55 11.65 11.88
N VAL A 294 -1.65 12.37 11.80
CA VAL A 294 -1.69 13.82 11.61
C VAL A 294 -2.29 14.49 12.85
N SER A 295 -1.63 15.52 13.36
CA SER A 295 -2.13 16.36 14.44
C SER A 295 -2.68 17.70 13.94
N GLY A 296 -3.56 18.31 14.74
CA GLY A 296 -4.12 19.64 14.47
C GLY A 296 -5.31 19.67 13.50
N ALA A 297 -5.96 18.53 13.24
CA ALA A 297 -7.25 18.52 12.57
C ALA A 297 -8.30 19.21 13.45
N LYS A 298 -9.17 20.04 12.87
CA LYS A 298 -10.06 20.92 13.66
C LYS A 298 -11.16 20.16 14.36
N THR A 299 -11.73 19.16 13.68
CA THR A 299 -12.82 18.33 14.21
C THR A 299 -12.53 16.86 14.00
N ALA A 300 -13.11 16.03 14.86
CA ALA A 300 -13.02 14.58 14.71
C ALA A 300 -13.63 14.13 13.37
N PHE A 301 -12.96 13.19 12.73
CA PHE A 301 -13.33 12.56 11.45
C PHE A 301 -13.33 13.49 10.24
N GLU A 302 -12.71 14.67 10.33
CA GLU A 302 -12.54 15.56 9.18
C GLU A 302 -11.79 14.86 8.03
N GLU A 303 -10.90 13.91 8.35
CA GLU A 303 -10.16 13.14 7.36
C GLU A 303 -11.02 12.28 6.42
N ASP A 304 -12.29 12.02 6.77
CA ASP A 304 -13.26 11.36 5.89
C ASP A 304 -13.38 12.07 4.53
N PHE A 305 -13.15 13.39 4.53
CA PHE A 305 -13.37 14.28 3.39
C PHE A 305 -12.07 14.71 2.72
N TRP A 306 -10.90 14.42 3.27
CA TRP A 306 -9.65 14.78 2.63
C TRP A 306 -9.52 14.01 1.30
N ALA A 307 -9.32 14.75 0.21
CA ALA A 307 -9.08 14.21 -1.12
C ALA A 307 -7.58 14.18 -1.43
N GLU A 308 -6.86 15.24 -1.02
CA GLU A 308 -5.42 15.39 -1.25
C GLU A 308 -4.75 16.01 -0.03
N LEU A 309 -3.65 15.37 0.38
CA LEU A 309 -2.73 15.92 1.36
C LEU A 309 -1.40 16.24 0.69
N VAL A 310 -0.82 17.35 1.12
CA VAL A 310 0.52 17.78 0.73
C VAL A 310 1.38 17.90 1.99
N ILE A 311 2.55 17.27 1.99
CA ILE A 311 3.42 17.09 3.15
C ILE A 311 4.82 17.63 2.85
N GLY A 312 5.42 18.32 3.83
CA GLY A 312 6.84 18.69 3.83
C GLY A 312 7.19 19.75 2.78
N ASP A 313 6.53 20.91 2.81
CA ASP A 313 6.72 22.01 1.85
C ASP A 313 6.52 21.59 0.38
N ALA A 314 5.34 21.05 0.08
CA ALA A 314 4.96 20.61 -1.27
C ALA A 314 5.80 19.48 -1.89
N GLN A 315 6.60 18.78 -1.09
CA GLN A 315 7.42 17.68 -1.59
C GLN A 315 6.59 16.43 -1.87
N VAL A 316 5.70 16.03 -0.96
CA VAL A 316 4.96 14.77 -1.06
C VAL A 316 3.47 15.03 -1.18
N ARG A 317 2.83 14.48 -2.22
CA ARG A 317 1.38 14.50 -2.39
C ARG A 317 0.79 13.10 -2.24
N LEU A 318 -0.20 13.00 -1.36
CA LEU A 318 -1.01 11.80 -1.15
C LEU A 318 -2.41 12.01 -1.72
N LEU A 319 -2.87 11.04 -2.52
CA LEU A 319 -4.21 10.97 -3.10
C LEU A 319 -5.07 10.04 -2.24
N LEU A 320 -6.05 10.59 -1.55
CA LEU A 320 -6.90 9.87 -0.60
C LEU A 320 -8.17 9.43 -1.31
N THR A 321 -8.44 8.12 -1.28
CA THR A 321 -9.43 7.51 -2.20
C THR A 321 -10.55 6.76 -1.51
N ALA A 322 -10.38 6.32 -0.25
CA ALA A 322 -11.45 5.61 0.44
C ALA A 322 -11.32 5.72 1.95
N ASN A 323 -12.46 5.65 2.64
CA ASN A 323 -12.47 5.52 4.08
C ASN A 323 -12.08 4.10 4.48
N CYS A 324 -11.31 3.96 5.56
CA CYS A 324 -10.93 2.66 6.06
C CYS A 324 -12.07 2.03 6.84
N VAL A 325 -12.64 0.97 6.26
CA VAL A 325 -13.55 0.06 6.97
C VAL A 325 -12.79 -0.64 8.10
N ARG A 326 -13.32 -0.52 9.31
CA ARG A 326 -12.73 -1.11 10.51
C ARG A 326 -13.30 -2.49 10.81
N CYS A 327 -12.45 -3.34 11.35
CA CYS A 327 -12.80 -4.68 11.81
C CYS A 327 -12.36 -4.87 13.27
N ARG A 328 -12.60 -6.07 13.81
CA ARG A 328 -12.32 -6.45 15.21
C ARG A 328 -10.85 -6.31 15.65
N SER A 329 -9.91 -6.01 14.73
CA SER A 329 -8.53 -5.65 15.08
C SER A 329 -8.41 -4.54 16.13
N LEU A 330 -9.39 -3.62 16.21
CA LEU A 330 -9.40 -2.53 17.18
C LEU A 330 -9.62 -3.01 18.62
N ASP A 331 -10.29 -4.16 18.76
CA ASP A 331 -10.69 -4.74 20.04
C ASP A 331 -9.64 -5.72 20.56
N VAL A 332 -8.51 -5.92 19.85
CA VAL A 332 -7.43 -6.80 20.28
C VAL A 332 -6.63 -6.11 21.38
N ASP A 333 -6.39 -6.81 22.47
CA ASP A 333 -5.46 -6.41 23.51
C ASP A 333 -4.05 -6.86 23.11
N TYR A 334 -3.18 -5.88 22.94
CA TYR A 334 -1.83 -6.12 22.42
C TYR A 334 -0.93 -6.74 23.49
N GLU A 335 -1.22 -6.55 24.77
CA GLU A 335 -0.41 -7.08 25.86
C GLU A 335 -0.73 -8.55 26.13
N THR A 336 -2.00 -8.95 25.99
CA THR A 336 -2.42 -10.35 26.21
C THR A 336 -2.44 -11.20 24.95
N GLY A 337 -2.40 -10.59 23.76
CA GLY A 337 -2.53 -11.33 22.50
C GLY A 337 -3.91 -11.94 22.32
N LYS A 338 -4.94 -11.38 22.96
CA LYS A 338 -6.32 -11.88 22.95
C LYS A 338 -7.29 -10.77 22.60
N MET A 339 -8.56 -11.11 22.40
CA MET A 339 -9.61 -10.09 22.34
C MET A 339 -9.75 -9.44 23.72
N GLY A 340 -9.76 -8.10 23.76
CA GLY A 340 -9.92 -7.35 24.99
C GLY A 340 -11.29 -7.59 25.63
N THR A 341 -11.33 -7.59 26.94
CA THR A 341 -12.54 -7.80 27.75
C THR A 341 -13.10 -6.50 28.35
N GLY A 342 -12.26 -5.46 28.45
CA GLY A 342 -12.58 -4.13 28.97
C GLY A 342 -13.15 -3.15 27.93
N GLU A 343 -12.98 -1.84 28.17
CA GLU A 343 -13.52 -0.82 27.27
C GLU A 343 -12.77 -0.78 25.93
N SER A 344 -11.45 -0.94 25.96
CA SER A 344 -10.61 -1.11 24.77
C SER A 344 -10.94 -2.36 23.94
N GLY A 345 -11.71 -3.32 24.48
CA GLY A 345 -12.26 -4.47 23.76
C GLY A 345 -13.61 -4.20 23.07
N LYS A 346 -14.17 -2.99 23.20
CA LYS A 346 -15.49 -2.60 22.69
C LYS A 346 -15.41 -1.46 21.67
N VAL A 347 -14.22 -1.09 21.21
CA VAL A 347 -13.97 0.05 20.30
C VAL A 347 -14.78 -0.09 19.02
N LEU A 348 -14.76 -1.25 18.36
CA LEU A 348 -15.52 -1.47 17.13
C LEU A 348 -17.03 -1.27 17.37
N LYS A 349 -17.56 -1.80 18.48
CA LYS A 349 -18.97 -1.64 18.86
C LYS A 349 -19.32 -0.17 19.09
N LYS A 350 -18.46 0.60 19.76
CA LYS A 350 -18.66 2.03 20.01
C LYS A 350 -18.62 2.85 18.72
N LEU A 351 -17.78 2.48 17.75
CA LEU A 351 -17.78 3.12 16.43
C LEU A 351 -19.00 2.69 15.58
N MET A 352 -19.51 1.47 15.73
CA MET A 352 -20.69 1.01 14.98
C MET A 352 -21.95 1.84 15.25
N ALA A 353 -22.03 2.52 16.40
CA ALA A 353 -23.16 3.36 16.78
C ALA A 353 -23.43 4.48 15.75
N ASP A 354 -22.38 5.13 15.26
CA ASP A 354 -22.47 6.37 14.48
C ASP A 354 -21.50 6.45 13.27
N ARG A 355 -20.50 5.57 13.18
CA ARG A 355 -19.47 5.59 12.12
C ARG A 355 -19.76 4.68 10.93
N ARG A 356 -20.96 4.10 10.83
CA ARG A 356 -21.46 3.41 9.62
C ARG A 356 -21.94 4.41 8.56
N VAL A 357 -21.04 5.31 8.18
CA VAL A 357 -21.34 6.49 7.34
C VAL A 357 -21.01 6.28 5.85
N ASP A 358 -20.39 5.15 5.51
CA ASP A 358 -20.03 4.80 4.13
C ASP A 358 -21.12 3.92 3.51
N THR A 359 -21.75 4.42 2.45
CA THR A 359 -22.87 3.73 1.77
C THR A 359 -22.43 2.46 1.02
N GLY A 360 -21.14 2.31 0.72
CA GLY A 360 -20.54 1.11 0.15
C GLY A 360 -20.20 0.04 1.18
N ALA A 361 -20.09 0.41 2.46
CA ALA A 361 -19.76 -0.48 3.59
C ALA A 361 -20.76 -0.33 4.76
N LYS A 362 -22.05 -0.47 4.46
CA LYS A 362 -23.18 -0.17 5.37
C LYS A 362 -23.14 -0.88 6.73
N TYR A 363 -22.45 -2.01 6.83
CA TYR A 363 -22.43 -2.85 8.03
C TYR A 363 -21.14 -2.72 8.85
N SER A 364 -20.25 -1.80 8.48
CA SER A 364 -18.97 -1.64 9.17
C SER A 364 -18.68 -0.17 9.39
N PRO A 365 -18.08 0.20 10.54
CA PRO A 365 -17.76 1.59 10.78
C PRO A 365 -16.50 1.95 10.00
N VAL A 366 -16.33 3.25 9.74
CA VAL A 366 -15.11 3.77 9.11
C VAL A 366 -14.31 4.68 10.03
N PHE A 367 -12.98 4.52 9.97
CA PHE A 367 -12.04 5.33 10.73
C PHE A 367 -10.70 5.38 9.99
N GLY A 368 -10.20 6.58 9.69
CA GLY A 368 -9.00 6.77 8.90
C GLY A 368 -9.23 6.64 7.40
N ARG A 369 -8.20 6.99 6.64
CA ARG A 369 -8.28 7.25 5.21
C ARG A 369 -7.17 6.53 4.45
N TYR A 370 -7.56 5.75 3.45
CA TYR A 370 -6.63 5.10 2.53
C TYR A 370 -6.05 6.12 1.55
N ALA A 371 -4.73 6.06 1.37
CA ALA A 371 -4.00 6.98 0.53
C ALA A 371 -3.03 6.28 -0.42
N PHE A 372 -2.80 6.92 -1.56
CA PHE A 372 -1.89 6.52 -2.63
C PHE A 372 -0.91 7.64 -2.90
N LEU A 373 0.29 7.31 -3.38
CA LEU A 373 1.29 8.31 -3.71
C LEU A 373 1.05 8.90 -5.10
N GLU A 374 1.09 10.22 -5.23
CA GLU A 374 1.20 10.85 -6.54
C GLU A 374 2.56 10.51 -7.17
N GLY A 375 2.59 10.11 -8.45
CA GLY A 375 3.80 9.55 -9.08
C GLY A 375 5.05 10.46 -9.06
N GLN A 376 4.90 11.78 -8.95
CA GLN A 376 6.03 12.72 -8.83
C GLN A 376 6.63 12.81 -7.41
N SER A 377 6.00 12.16 -6.44
CA SER A 377 6.42 12.15 -5.03
C SER A 377 7.26 10.92 -4.66
N ASP A 378 7.48 10.00 -5.59
CA ASP A 378 8.20 8.74 -5.36
C ASP A 378 9.64 9.00 -4.86
N LEU A 379 10.08 8.19 -3.89
CA LEU A 379 11.41 8.22 -3.25
C LEU A 379 11.73 9.48 -2.43
N LYS A 380 10.75 10.35 -2.18
CA LYS A 380 10.92 11.50 -1.29
C LYS A 380 10.80 11.09 0.17
N MET A 381 11.25 11.97 1.07
CA MET A 381 11.19 11.74 2.52
C MET A 381 9.99 12.45 3.14
N VAL A 382 9.34 11.79 4.09
CA VAL A 382 8.41 12.41 5.05
C VAL A 382 9.01 12.29 6.44
N ARG A 383 8.90 13.34 7.25
CA ARG A 383 9.43 13.42 8.62
C ARG A 383 8.32 13.77 9.61
N VAL A 384 8.47 13.27 10.83
CA VAL A 384 7.66 13.76 11.96
C VAL A 384 7.96 15.25 12.15
N GLY A 385 6.91 16.04 12.32
CA GLY A 385 6.96 17.49 12.39
C GLY A 385 6.70 18.20 11.06
N ASP A 386 6.75 17.49 9.92
CA ASP A 386 6.44 18.07 8.61
C ASP A 386 5.04 18.68 8.59
N GLU A 387 4.92 19.85 7.97
CA GLU A 387 3.63 20.47 7.76
C GLU A 387 2.76 19.62 6.82
N VAL A 388 1.48 19.51 7.17
CA VAL A 388 0.45 18.85 6.37
C VAL A 388 -0.62 19.87 6.00
N ILE A 389 -0.85 20.01 4.69
CA ILE A 389 -1.85 20.88 4.08
C ILE A 389 -2.89 20.01 3.37
N VAL A 390 -4.16 20.26 3.63
CA VAL A 390 -5.26 19.69 2.84
C VAL A 390 -5.40 20.51 1.57
N ALA A 391 -4.80 20.03 0.49
CA ALA A 391 -4.86 20.73 -0.80
C ALA A 391 -6.25 20.66 -1.43
N ARG A 392 -7.01 19.60 -1.13
CA ARG A 392 -8.39 19.45 -1.61
C ARG A 392 -9.25 18.62 -0.67
N ASN A 393 -10.48 19.08 -0.48
CA ASN A 393 -11.55 18.36 0.21
C ASN A 393 -12.57 17.81 -0.79
N MET A 394 -13.19 16.68 -0.43
CA MET A 394 -14.38 16.14 -1.06
C MET A 394 -15.63 16.78 -0.42
N LYS A 395 -16.67 17.00 -1.23
CA LYS A 395 -17.98 17.46 -0.73
C LYS A 395 -18.76 16.36 -0.04
N GLU A 396 -18.56 15.12 -0.49
CA GLU A 396 -19.22 13.93 0.01
C GLU A 396 -18.18 12.90 0.43
N ARG A 397 -18.55 11.98 1.33
CA ARG A 397 -17.67 10.86 1.70
C ARG A 397 -17.42 9.97 0.49
N ALA A 398 -16.22 9.40 0.42
CA ALA A 398 -15.96 8.34 -0.54
C ALA A 398 -16.89 7.14 -0.26
N ILE A 399 -17.21 6.42 -1.34
CA ILE A 399 -17.99 5.18 -1.28
C ILE A 399 -17.00 4.02 -1.36
N TYR A 400 -16.96 3.19 -0.32
CA TYR A 400 -16.11 2.01 -0.30
C TYR A 400 -16.37 1.15 -1.54
N GLY A 401 -15.29 0.77 -2.22
CA GLY A 401 -15.38 0.38 -3.62
C GLY A 401 -16.34 -0.77 -3.89
N LYS A 402 -17.16 -0.63 -4.94
CA LYS A 402 -17.88 -1.76 -5.55
C LYS A 402 -16.80 -2.68 -6.14
N GLN A 403 -16.54 -3.82 -5.51
CA GLN A 403 -15.73 -4.85 -6.14
C GLN A 403 -16.37 -5.23 -7.49
N PRO A 404 -15.60 -5.54 -8.54
CA PRO A 404 -16.17 -6.04 -9.78
C PRO A 404 -17.08 -7.22 -9.44
N LYS A 405 -18.34 -7.20 -9.90
CA LYS A 405 -19.11 -8.44 -9.99
C LYS A 405 -18.31 -9.32 -10.94
N LEU A 406 -17.63 -10.35 -10.42
CA LEU A 406 -16.94 -11.28 -11.28
C LEU A 406 -18.01 -11.85 -12.22
N ILE A 407 -17.77 -11.77 -13.52
CA ILE A 407 -18.45 -12.62 -14.50
C ILE A 407 -18.06 -14.04 -14.09
N SER A 408 -18.94 -14.69 -13.32
CA SER A 408 -18.83 -16.09 -12.98
C SER A 408 -18.94 -16.89 -14.27
N ARG A 409 -17.86 -17.56 -14.71
CA ARG A 409 -17.94 -18.92 -15.29
C ARG A 409 -16.64 -19.62 -15.69
N ILE A 410 -15.45 -19.00 -15.66
CA ILE A 410 -14.27 -19.66 -16.27
C ILE A 410 -13.10 -20.00 -15.31
N TRP A 411 -13.08 -19.50 -14.07
CA TRP A 411 -11.97 -19.77 -13.13
C TRP A 411 -12.35 -20.50 -11.84
N LEU A 412 -13.63 -20.87 -11.69
CA LEU A 412 -14.14 -21.62 -10.52
C LEU A 412 -14.27 -23.13 -10.77
N GLN A 413 -13.75 -23.64 -11.91
CA GLN A 413 -13.75 -25.07 -12.21
C GLN A 413 -12.50 -25.82 -11.73
N ASP A 414 -11.42 -25.12 -11.35
CA ASP A 414 -10.14 -25.79 -11.02
C ASP A 414 -9.74 -25.73 -9.53
N LEU A 415 -10.63 -25.30 -8.63
CA LEU A 415 -10.43 -25.48 -7.19
C LEU A 415 -11.73 -25.92 -6.53
N GLY A 416 -12.01 -27.21 -6.71
CA GLY A 416 -12.58 -28.10 -5.68
C GLY A 416 -13.86 -27.63 -4.99
N SER A 417 -14.99 -28.02 -5.57
CA SER A 417 -16.20 -28.34 -4.83
C SER A 417 -15.97 -29.50 -3.86
N ASN A 418 -16.34 -29.33 -2.59
CA ASN A 418 -17.23 -30.21 -1.80
C ASN A 418 -16.92 -30.14 -0.30
N GLY A 419 -17.97 -29.94 0.50
CA GLY A 419 -17.97 -30.05 1.97
C GLY A 419 -18.46 -28.80 2.66
#